data_AF-A0A662G548-F1
#
_entry.id   AF-A0A662G548-F1
#
_cell.length_a   1.000
_cell.length_b   1.000
_cell.length_c   1.000
_cell.angle_alpha   90.00
_cell.angle_beta   90.00
_cell.angle_gamma   90.00
#
_symmetry.space_group_name_H-M   'P 1'
#
loop_
_entity.id
_entity.type
_entity.pdbx_description
1 polymer ?
#
loop_
_entity_poly.entity_id
_entity_poly.type
_entity_poly.pdbx_seq_one_letter_code
_entity_poly.pdbx_strand_id
1 'polypeptide(L)'
;GVVHRGEGLSPKLVSMPHVVNPGEEIYTWGGSATSGALIRWFRDNLGRPEAEAGEKIGVDPYRILDLEAEEIPPGSEGLLVLPYFMGERAPLWDPKARGTILGLTLYHTRAHIYRAFMEAAAYSLRHSIEVGEACGLKLREEVRVVGGVAKSQIWPQILADVTGRPILVPLGNVEAPLADALIAGLAVGLISDHKAISDWIREVHVFKPCKDTHERYTALYGLYRRLYEEIRDVMHALVELQGGEG
;
A
#
# COMPACT_ATOMS: atom_id res chain seq x y z
N GLY A 1 -6.82 -6.93 -4.89
CA GLY A 1 -6.55 -7.70 -6.12
C GLY A 1 -7.79 -7.76 -6.97
N VAL A 2 -7.80 -8.63 -7.98
CA VAL A 2 -8.88 -8.82 -8.94
C VAL A 2 -9.17 -10.32 -9.08
N VAL A 3 -10.44 -10.69 -9.24
CA VAL A 3 -10.87 -12.06 -9.56
C VAL A 3 -11.11 -12.15 -11.07
N HIS A 4 -10.58 -13.18 -11.72
CA HIS A 4 -10.64 -13.40 -13.16
C HIS A 4 -10.61 -14.90 -13.48
N ARG A 5 -10.72 -15.31 -14.75
CA ARG A 5 -10.82 -16.71 -15.17
C ARG A 5 -9.54 -17.24 -15.83
N GLY A 6 -8.40 -16.64 -15.50
CA GLY A 6 -7.08 -16.97 -16.05
C GLY A 6 -6.52 -15.99 -17.07
N GLU A 7 -7.24 -14.91 -17.39
CA GLU A 7 -6.67 -13.83 -18.21
C GLU A 7 -5.53 -13.12 -17.47
N GLY A 8 -4.48 -12.71 -18.19
CA GLY A 8 -3.48 -11.76 -17.67
C GLY A 8 -2.64 -12.21 -16.47
N LEU A 9 -2.38 -13.51 -16.35
CA LEU A 9 -1.41 -14.05 -15.40
C LEU A 9 -0.01 -13.51 -15.70
N SER A 10 0.73 -13.20 -14.64
CA SER A 10 2.07 -12.61 -14.74
C SER A 10 2.95 -13.11 -13.61
N PRO A 11 4.22 -13.48 -13.87
CA PRO A 11 5.17 -13.77 -12.81
C PRO A 11 5.48 -12.54 -11.96
N LYS A 12 5.11 -11.32 -12.41
CA LYS A 12 5.27 -10.08 -11.64
C LYS A 12 4.12 -9.81 -10.65
N LEU A 13 3.12 -10.68 -10.59
CA LEU A 13 2.02 -10.58 -9.62
C LEU A 13 1.88 -11.90 -8.87
N VAL A 14 1.08 -11.90 -7.81
CA VAL A 14 0.74 -13.13 -7.10
C VAL A 14 -0.66 -13.55 -7.54
N SER A 15 -0.81 -14.82 -7.87
CA SER A 15 -2.08 -15.42 -8.31
C SER A 15 -2.33 -16.71 -7.52
N MET A 16 -3.57 -16.92 -7.07
CA MET A 16 -3.99 -18.16 -6.41
C MET A 16 -5.44 -18.51 -6.80
N PRO A 17 -5.86 -19.79 -6.72
CA PRO A 17 -7.26 -20.16 -6.87
C PRO A 17 -8.17 -19.35 -5.93
N HIS A 18 -9.31 -18.88 -6.44
CA HIS A 18 -10.26 -18.13 -5.64
C HIS A 18 -10.96 -19.05 -4.62
N VAL A 19 -11.23 -18.54 -3.41
CA VAL A 19 -11.74 -19.35 -2.29
C VAL A 19 -13.16 -19.88 -2.49
N VAL A 20 -13.99 -19.21 -3.30
CA VAL A 20 -15.38 -19.63 -3.55
C VAL A 20 -15.46 -20.64 -4.70
N ASN A 21 -14.78 -20.37 -5.82
CA ASN A 21 -14.81 -21.20 -7.03
C ASN A 21 -13.39 -21.55 -7.52
N PRO A 22 -12.62 -22.36 -6.78
CA PRO A 22 -11.20 -22.57 -7.05
C PRO A 22 -10.89 -23.24 -8.39
N GLY A 23 -11.87 -23.91 -9.01
CA GLY A 23 -11.71 -24.56 -10.33
C GLY A 23 -11.91 -23.63 -11.53
N GLU A 24 -12.52 -22.46 -11.35
CA GLU A 24 -12.90 -21.55 -12.44
C GLU A 24 -12.34 -20.13 -12.27
N GLU A 25 -12.10 -19.72 -11.03
CA GLU A 25 -11.73 -18.35 -10.69
C GLU A 25 -10.35 -18.29 -10.03
N ILE A 26 -9.58 -17.28 -10.41
CA ILE A 26 -8.26 -16.96 -9.89
C ILE A 26 -8.33 -15.57 -9.28
N TYR A 27 -7.74 -15.42 -8.09
CA TYR A 27 -7.50 -14.14 -7.46
C TYR A 27 -6.05 -13.71 -7.70
N THR A 28 -5.85 -12.52 -8.28
CA THR A 28 -4.53 -11.94 -8.58
C THR A 28 -4.35 -10.60 -7.89
N TRP A 29 -3.18 -10.36 -7.28
CA TRP A 29 -2.89 -9.12 -6.56
C TRP A 29 -1.39 -8.76 -6.58
N GLY A 30 -1.08 -7.49 -6.32
CA GLY A 30 0.27 -7.02 -6.04
C GLY A 30 0.73 -7.41 -4.64
N GLY A 31 2.03 -7.58 -4.42
CA GLY A 31 2.56 -8.27 -3.25
C GLY A 31 3.49 -7.44 -2.37
N SER A 32 3.33 -6.11 -2.27
CA SER A 32 4.29 -5.28 -1.52
C SER A 32 4.52 -5.80 -0.10
N ALA A 33 5.79 -5.96 0.28
CA ALA A 33 6.17 -6.58 1.54
C ALA A 33 5.94 -5.68 2.77
N THR A 34 6.03 -4.36 2.60
CA THR A 34 6.30 -3.46 3.72
C THR A 34 5.30 -2.32 3.90
N SER A 35 4.25 -2.17 3.08
CA SER A 35 3.38 -0.98 3.13
C SER A 35 2.94 -0.57 4.56
N GLY A 36 2.20 -1.42 5.26
CA GLY A 36 1.79 -1.14 6.64
C GLY A 36 2.90 -1.36 7.69
N ALA A 37 3.86 -2.24 7.41
CA ALA A 37 4.96 -2.52 8.32
C ALA A 37 5.96 -1.35 8.41
N LEU A 38 6.12 -0.60 7.32
CA LEU A 38 7.00 0.56 7.21
C LEU A 38 6.52 1.71 8.10
N ILE A 39 5.21 1.96 8.13
CA ILE A 39 4.60 2.94 9.03
C ILE A 39 4.73 2.53 10.50
N ARG A 40 4.53 1.24 10.81
CA ARG A 40 4.82 0.72 12.16
C ARG A 40 6.29 0.92 12.54
N TRP A 41 7.21 0.57 11.65
CA TRP A 41 8.65 0.75 11.85
C TRP A 41 9.00 2.21 12.11
N PHE A 42 8.40 3.15 11.36
CA PHE A 42 8.59 4.58 11.58
C PHE A 42 8.14 4.98 12.98
N ARG A 43 6.91 4.62 13.38
CA ARG A 43 6.39 4.91 14.73
C ARG A 43 7.35 4.40 15.80
N ASP A 44 7.81 3.15 15.69
CA ASP A 44 8.59 2.48 16.73
C ASP A 44 10.04 3.02 16.85
N ASN A 45 10.60 3.58 15.77
CA ASN A 45 12.00 4.03 15.73
C ASN A 45 12.17 5.54 15.67
N LEU A 46 11.26 6.27 15.02
CA LEU A 46 11.35 7.70 14.76
C LEU A 46 10.18 8.50 15.36
N GLY A 47 9.06 7.84 15.68
CA GLY A 47 7.86 8.44 16.28
C GLY A 47 7.64 8.11 17.77
N ARG A 48 8.71 7.78 18.51
CA ARG A 48 8.60 7.40 19.93
C ARG A 48 7.98 8.49 20.82
N PRO A 49 8.32 9.78 20.67
CA PRO A 49 7.67 10.82 21.45
C PRO A 49 6.15 10.86 21.25
N GLU A 50 5.67 10.60 20.03
CA GLU A 50 4.25 10.55 19.69
C GLU A 50 3.58 9.27 20.23
N ALA A 51 4.29 8.14 20.21
CA ALA A 51 3.86 6.91 20.86
C ALA A 51 3.65 7.13 22.38
N GLU A 52 4.63 7.73 23.05
CA GLU A 52 4.55 8.03 24.48
C GLU A 52 3.50 9.11 24.81
N ALA A 53 3.37 10.13 23.96
CA ALA A 53 2.34 11.16 24.12
C ALA A 53 0.94 10.57 23.94
N GLY A 54 0.74 9.77 22.89
CA GLY A 54 -0.52 9.09 22.58
C GLY A 54 -0.98 8.18 23.72
N GLU A 55 -0.08 7.38 24.30
CA GLU A 55 -0.37 6.57 25.48
C GLU A 55 -0.83 7.41 26.68
N LYS A 56 -0.21 8.57 26.91
CA LYS A 56 -0.56 9.46 28.04
C LYS A 56 -1.92 10.15 27.89
N ILE A 57 -2.30 10.49 26.66
CA ILE A 57 -3.54 11.24 26.37
C ILE A 57 -4.67 10.37 25.80
N GLY A 58 -4.44 9.06 25.63
CA GLY A 58 -5.41 8.10 25.10
C GLY A 58 -5.71 8.28 23.61
N VAL A 59 -4.75 8.80 22.83
CA VAL A 59 -4.88 9.01 21.39
C VAL A 59 -4.00 8.02 20.63
N ASP A 60 -4.52 7.46 19.53
CA ASP A 60 -3.72 6.61 18.66
C ASP A 60 -2.52 7.42 18.11
N PRO A 61 -1.26 6.98 18.34
CA PRO A 61 -0.09 7.69 17.87
C PRO A 61 -0.06 7.90 16.35
N TYR A 62 -0.69 7.02 15.56
CA TYR A 62 -0.80 7.23 14.12
C TYR A 62 -1.63 8.48 13.79
N ARG A 63 -2.63 8.83 14.62
CA ARG A 63 -3.41 10.04 14.37
C ARG A 63 -2.58 11.31 14.53
N ILE A 64 -1.65 11.32 15.49
CA ILE A 64 -0.73 12.44 15.70
C ILE A 64 0.21 12.57 14.49
N LEU A 65 0.80 11.47 14.06
CA LEU A 65 1.68 11.44 12.89
C LEU A 65 0.95 11.84 11.60
N ASP A 66 -0.30 11.41 11.43
CA ASP A 66 -1.13 11.80 10.30
C ASP A 66 -1.40 13.31 10.28
N LEU A 67 -1.72 13.92 11.43
CA LEU A 67 -1.90 15.36 11.54
C LEU A 67 -0.63 16.14 11.15
N GLU A 68 0.54 15.67 11.58
CA GLU A 68 1.81 16.29 11.18
C GLU A 68 2.07 16.15 9.67
N ALA A 69 1.73 15.00 9.08
CA ALA A 69 1.88 14.78 7.64
C ALA A 69 0.86 15.54 6.79
N GLU A 70 -0.33 15.86 7.31
CA GLU A 70 -1.33 16.70 6.63
C GLU A 70 -0.77 18.09 6.28
N GLU A 71 0.11 18.63 7.11
CA GLU A 71 0.75 19.94 6.92
C GLU A 71 1.86 19.95 5.85
N ILE A 72 2.39 18.78 5.48
CA ILE A 72 3.43 18.67 4.45
C ILE A 72 2.78 18.67 3.06
N PRO A 73 3.28 19.37 2.02
CA PRO A 73 2.64 19.33 0.71
C PRO A 73 2.87 17.99 -0.03
N PRO A 74 2.03 17.65 -1.03
CA PRO A 74 2.24 16.47 -1.88
C PRO A 74 3.65 16.41 -2.51
N GLY A 75 4.28 15.25 -2.38
CA GLY A 75 5.65 15.00 -2.82
C GLY A 75 6.71 15.28 -1.77
N SER A 76 6.30 15.48 -0.51
CA SER A 76 7.18 15.59 0.67
C SER A 76 8.37 16.54 0.47
N GLU A 77 8.14 17.63 -0.26
CA GLU A 77 9.10 18.68 -0.61
C GLU A 77 10.41 18.19 -1.23
N GLY A 78 10.33 17.09 -1.99
CA GLY A 78 11.47 16.53 -2.73
C GLY A 78 12.05 15.27 -2.12
N LEU A 79 11.46 14.75 -1.04
CA LEU A 79 11.80 13.41 -0.55
C LEU A 79 11.22 12.32 -1.46
N LEU A 80 12.04 11.32 -1.74
CA LEU A 80 11.66 10.13 -2.48
C LEU A 80 12.08 8.89 -1.71
N VAL A 81 11.14 7.97 -1.51
CA VAL A 81 11.37 6.78 -0.70
C VAL A 81 11.14 5.50 -1.51
N LEU A 82 12.11 4.58 -1.43
CA LEU A 82 11.92 3.20 -1.84
C LEU A 82 11.54 2.38 -0.61
N PRO A 83 10.35 1.73 -0.58
CA PRO A 83 9.81 1.15 0.65
C PRO A 83 10.38 -0.24 1.00
N TYR A 84 11.44 -0.70 0.34
CA TYR A 84 11.90 -2.11 0.35
C TYR A 84 12.69 -2.51 1.61
N PHE A 85 12.22 -2.15 2.80
CA PHE A 85 12.89 -2.36 4.09
C PHE A 85 13.02 -3.85 4.50
N MET A 86 12.37 -4.76 3.78
CA MET A 86 12.47 -6.22 3.97
C MET A 86 12.75 -6.95 2.64
N GLY A 87 13.41 -6.29 1.69
CA GLY A 87 13.33 -6.68 0.28
C GLY A 87 11.96 -6.35 -0.31
N GLU A 88 11.73 -6.79 -1.54
CA GLU A 88 10.43 -6.61 -2.20
C GLU A 88 10.00 -7.89 -2.94
N ARG A 89 8.70 -8.16 -2.88
CA ARG A 89 8.06 -9.22 -3.68
C ARG A 89 7.48 -8.60 -4.95
N ALA A 90 6.28 -9.01 -5.37
CA ALA A 90 5.63 -8.43 -6.54
C ALA A 90 5.48 -6.89 -6.42
N PRO A 91 5.85 -6.12 -7.45
CA PRO A 91 6.21 -6.59 -8.80
C PRO A 91 7.71 -6.77 -9.11
N LEU A 92 8.60 -6.47 -8.16
CA LEU A 92 10.05 -6.50 -8.38
C LEU A 92 10.68 -7.88 -8.20
N TRP A 93 10.19 -8.64 -7.21
CA TRP A 93 10.74 -9.93 -6.79
C TRP A 93 12.25 -9.87 -6.51
N ASP A 94 12.64 -8.85 -5.75
CA ASP A 94 14.03 -8.60 -5.39
C ASP A 94 14.21 -8.68 -3.86
N PRO A 95 14.70 -9.81 -3.31
CA PRO A 95 14.96 -9.94 -1.89
C PRO A 95 16.16 -9.10 -1.41
N LYS A 96 17.01 -8.64 -2.33
CA LYS A 96 18.18 -7.79 -2.04
C LYS A 96 17.85 -6.30 -2.11
N ALA A 97 16.65 -5.92 -2.56
CA ALA A 97 16.19 -4.53 -2.50
C ALA A 97 16.22 -4.00 -1.06
N ARG A 98 16.52 -2.71 -0.88
CA ARG A 98 16.63 -2.08 0.44
C ARG A 98 15.84 -0.78 0.52
N GLY A 99 15.43 -0.45 1.74
CA GLY A 99 14.82 0.84 2.05
C GLY A 99 15.76 1.98 1.67
N THR A 100 15.24 3.06 1.08
CA THR A 100 16.04 4.24 0.75
C THR A 100 15.21 5.49 0.99
N ILE A 101 15.84 6.52 1.56
CA ILE A 101 15.29 7.87 1.66
C ILE A 101 16.26 8.78 0.91
N LEU A 102 15.80 9.36 -0.19
CA LEU A 102 16.58 10.25 -1.04
C LEU A 102 16.04 11.68 -0.95
N GLY A 103 16.93 12.68 -1.00
CA GLY A 103 16.56 14.09 -1.08
C GLY A 103 16.56 14.85 0.25
N LEU A 104 17.06 14.25 1.33
CA LEU A 104 17.13 14.91 2.64
C LEU A 104 17.95 16.20 2.60
N THR A 105 17.44 17.21 3.30
CA THR A 105 18.07 18.51 3.56
C THR A 105 17.75 18.91 5.01
N LEU A 106 18.45 19.90 5.57
CA LEU A 106 18.22 20.38 6.94
C LEU A 106 16.84 21.00 7.19
N TYR A 107 16.07 21.25 6.12
CA TYR A 107 14.70 21.73 6.20
C TYR A 107 13.70 20.64 6.59
N HIS A 108 13.98 19.39 6.18
CA HIS A 108 13.04 18.29 6.35
C HIS A 108 12.92 17.87 7.80
N THR A 109 11.69 17.57 8.21
CA THR A 109 11.33 17.06 9.54
C THR A 109 10.91 15.60 9.46
N ARG A 110 10.69 14.96 10.62
CA ARG A 110 10.12 13.61 10.70
C ARG A 110 8.77 13.49 9.96
N ALA A 111 7.98 14.57 9.95
CA ALA A 111 6.67 14.59 9.30
C ALA A 111 6.80 14.42 7.78
N HIS A 112 7.83 15.02 7.18
CA HIS A 112 8.16 14.83 5.77
C HIS A 112 8.50 13.37 5.47
N ILE A 113 9.31 12.74 6.33
CA ILE A 113 9.70 11.34 6.16
C ILE A 113 8.47 10.42 6.31
N TYR A 114 7.62 10.67 7.30
CA TYR A 114 6.39 9.91 7.51
C TYR A 114 5.47 10.01 6.28
N ARG A 115 5.23 11.23 5.77
CA ARG A 115 4.45 11.43 4.54
C ARG A 115 5.10 10.74 3.34
N ALA A 116 6.41 10.84 3.17
CA ALA A 116 7.13 10.18 2.08
C ALA A 116 7.01 8.65 2.14
N PHE A 117 6.87 8.07 3.33
CA PHE A 117 6.63 6.62 3.48
C PHE A 117 5.21 6.25 3.02
N MET A 118 4.21 7.08 3.33
CA MET A 118 2.84 6.91 2.85
C MET A 118 2.76 7.03 1.32
N GLU A 119 3.45 8.02 0.75
CA GLU A 119 3.58 8.23 -0.70
C GLU A 119 4.31 7.05 -1.37
N ALA A 120 5.37 6.52 -0.79
CA ALA A 120 6.10 5.36 -1.30
C ALA A 120 5.25 4.09 -1.36
N ALA A 121 4.44 3.83 -0.34
CA ALA A 121 3.48 2.73 -0.37
C ALA A 121 2.45 2.92 -1.49
N ALA A 122 2.00 4.14 -1.73
CA ALA A 122 1.10 4.47 -2.82
C ALA A 122 1.75 4.27 -4.21
N TYR A 123 3.03 4.63 -4.37
CA TYR A 123 3.79 4.35 -5.59
C TYR A 123 3.93 2.84 -5.84
N SER A 124 4.15 2.05 -4.79
CA SER A 124 4.20 0.59 -4.90
C SER A 124 2.86 -0.01 -5.33
N LEU A 125 1.74 0.54 -4.83
CA LEU A 125 0.40 0.15 -5.29
C LEU A 125 0.20 0.52 -6.76
N ARG A 126 0.54 1.75 -7.16
CA ARG A 126 0.45 2.18 -8.57
C ARG A 126 1.26 1.28 -9.49
N HIS A 127 2.48 0.89 -9.10
CA HIS A 127 3.29 -0.05 -9.87
C HIS A 127 2.59 -1.40 -10.04
N SER A 128 1.98 -1.92 -8.98
CA SER A 128 1.21 -3.18 -9.07
C SER A 128 0.00 -3.07 -9.98
N ILE A 129 -0.70 -1.93 -9.96
CA ILE A 129 -1.83 -1.63 -10.86
C ILE A 129 -1.36 -1.63 -12.31
N GLU A 130 -0.32 -0.86 -12.63
CA GLU A 130 0.22 -0.76 -13.99
C GLU A 130 0.69 -2.11 -14.53
N VAL A 131 1.31 -2.95 -13.70
CA VAL A 131 1.69 -4.32 -14.08
C VAL A 131 0.45 -5.17 -14.39
N GLY A 132 -0.60 -5.07 -13.58
CA GLY A 132 -1.85 -5.79 -13.83
C GLY A 132 -2.51 -5.39 -15.15
N GLU A 133 -2.60 -4.09 -15.41
CA GLU A 133 -3.16 -3.57 -16.65
C GLU A 133 -2.33 -3.95 -17.87
N ALA A 134 -1.01 -3.87 -17.77
CA ALA A 134 -0.09 -4.27 -18.85
C ALA A 134 -0.21 -5.78 -19.19
N CYS A 135 -0.59 -6.61 -18.22
CA CYS A 135 -0.86 -8.03 -18.45
C CYS A 135 -2.29 -8.31 -18.93
N GLY A 136 -3.14 -7.29 -19.09
CA GLY A 136 -4.51 -7.43 -19.58
C GLY A 136 -5.55 -7.76 -18.51
N LEU A 137 -5.21 -7.62 -17.22
CA LEU A 137 -6.20 -7.72 -16.16
C LEU A 137 -7.18 -6.54 -16.25
N LYS A 138 -8.47 -6.85 -16.24
CA LYS A 138 -9.54 -5.85 -16.20
C LYS A 138 -9.74 -5.35 -14.77
N LEU A 139 -8.93 -4.37 -14.37
CA LEU A 139 -9.05 -3.74 -13.06
C LEU A 139 -10.25 -2.79 -13.04
N ARG A 140 -10.95 -2.73 -11.91
CA ARG A 140 -12.00 -1.73 -11.69
C ARG A 140 -11.40 -0.33 -11.62
N GLU A 141 -12.19 0.68 -11.99
CA GLU A 141 -11.78 2.08 -11.87
C GLU A 141 -11.54 2.45 -10.41
N GLU A 142 -12.38 1.98 -9.48
CA GLU A 142 -12.20 2.25 -8.06
C GLU A 142 -11.37 1.17 -7.35
N VAL A 143 -10.61 1.61 -6.35
CA VAL A 143 -9.84 0.73 -5.46
C VAL A 143 -10.47 0.74 -4.08
N ARG A 144 -10.78 -0.45 -3.54
CA ARG A 144 -11.26 -0.59 -2.16
C ARG A 144 -10.08 -0.78 -1.22
N VAL A 145 -10.04 -0.01 -0.14
CA VAL A 145 -8.99 -0.05 0.89
C VAL A 145 -9.62 -0.37 2.24
N VAL A 146 -8.99 -1.30 2.96
CA VAL A 146 -9.39 -1.75 4.30
C VAL A 146 -8.16 -1.85 5.22
N GLY A 147 -8.36 -2.12 6.52
CA GLY A 147 -7.29 -2.27 7.50
C GLY A 147 -6.69 -0.93 7.95
N GLY A 148 -5.44 -0.94 8.42
CA GLY A 148 -4.80 0.24 9.04
C GLY A 148 -4.76 1.48 8.14
N VAL A 149 -4.60 1.31 6.84
CA VAL A 149 -4.62 2.41 5.85
C VAL A 149 -5.96 3.14 5.85
N ALA A 150 -7.07 2.40 6.00
CA ALA A 150 -8.42 2.96 6.03
C ALA A 150 -8.73 3.78 7.29
N LYS A 151 -7.92 3.64 8.35
CA LYS A 151 -8.06 4.42 9.60
C LYS A 151 -7.43 5.81 9.49
N SER A 152 -6.51 5.99 8.55
CA SER A 152 -5.88 7.28 8.27
C SER A 152 -6.83 8.20 7.51
N GLN A 153 -6.84 9.49 7.86
CA GLN A 153 -7.65 10.50 7.17
C GLN A 153 -7.00 11.00 5.88
N ILE A 154 -5.66 10.95 5.80
CA ILE A 154 -4.90 11.45 4.66
C ILE A 154 -4.44 10.35 3.70
N TRP A 155 -4.12 9.15 4.21
CA TRP A 155 -3.55 8.10 3.36
C TRP A 155 -4.45 7.66 2.20
N PRO A 156 -5.77 7.48 2.39
CA PRO A 156 -6.67 7.18 1.28
C PRO A 156 -6.65 8.25 0.18
N GLN A 157 -6.53 9.53 0.54
CA GLN A 157 -6.41 10.62 -0.43
C GLN A 157 -5.06 10.55 -1.16
N ILE A 158 -3.95 10.28 -0.48
CA ILE A 158 -2.63 10.06 -1.11
C ILE A 158 -2.71 8.91 -2.11
N LEU A 159 -3.36 7.79 -1.74
CA LEU A 159 -3.55 6.66 -2.65
C LEU A 159 -4.37 7.06 -3.87
N ALA A 160 -5.45 7.84 -3.70
CA ALA A 160 -6.27 8.32 -4.80
C ALA A 160 -5.43 9.16 -5.76
N ASP A 161 -4.75 10.18 -5.22
CA ASP A 161 -3.95 11.12 -5.99
C ASP A 161 -2.77 10.45 -6.68
N VAL A 162 -2.10 9.49 -6.05
CA VAL A 162 -0.97 8.78 -6.67
C VAL A 162 -1.44 7.84 -7.77
N THR A 163 -2.48 7.04 -7.51
CA THR A 163 -2.96 6.01 -8.45
C THR A 163 -3.84 6.58 -9.56
N GLY A 164 -4.37 7.79 -9.39
CA GLY A 164 -5.33 8.40 -10.31
C GLY A 164 -6.71 7.73 -10.27
N ARG A 165 -7.01 6.99 -9.20
CA ARG A 165 -8.25 6.19 -9.06
C ARG A 165 -9.04 6.61 -7.83
N PRO A 166 -10.38 6.57 -7.87
CA PRO A 166 -11.18 6.74 -6.66
C PRO A 166 -10.85 5.65 -5.63
N ILE A 167 -10.63 6.05 -4.38
CA ILE A 167 -10.43 5.13 -3.26
C ILE A 167 -11.72 5.04 -2.45
N LEU A 168 -12.22 3.83 -2.30
CA LEU A 168 -13.40 3.50 -1.51
C LEU A 168 -12.97 2.90 -0.18
N VAL A 169 -13.34 3.54 0.92
CA VAL A 169 -13.10 3.05 2.27
C VAL A 169 -14.43 2.62 2.87
N PRO A 170 -14.68 1.31 3.05
CA PRO A 170 -15.86 0.82 3.76
C PRO A 170 -15.97 1.42 5.17
N LEU A 171 -17.18 1.83 5.57
CA LEU A 171 -17.46 2.18 6.95
C LEU A 171 -17.68 0.90 7.76
N GLY A 172 -17.15 0.89 8.99
CA GLY A 172 -17.15 -0.27 9.89
C GLY A 172 -15.91 -1.16 9.75
N ASN A 173 -15.80 -2.15 10.64
CA ASN A 173 -14.65 -3.07 10.69
C ASN A 173 -14.79 -4.18 9.63
N VAL A 174 -14.59 -3.81 8.36
CA VAL A 174 -14.54 -4.75 7.25
C VAL A 174 -13.11 -5.29 7.13
N GLU A 175 -12.85 -6.42 7.79
CA GLU A 175 -11.55 -7.10 7.79
C GLU A 175 -11.69 -8.59 7.46
N ALA A 176 -10.56 -9.30 7.39
CA ALA A 176 -10.51 -10.73 7.06
C ALA A 176 -11.48 -11.60 7.88
N PRO A 177 -11.69 -11.40 9.21
CA PRO A 177 -12.63 -12.21 9.98
C PRO A 177 -14.08 -12.16 9.47
N LEU A 178 -14.49 -11.06 8.84
CA LEU A 178 -15.83 -10.96 8.24
C LEU A 178 -15.97 -11.89 7.02
N ALA A 179 -14.92 -11.99 6.21
CA ALA A 179 -14.89 -12.91 5.07
C ALA A 179 -14.79 -14.37 5.54
N ASP A 180 -14.05 -14.66 6.61
CA ASP A 180 -14.00 -16.00 7.22
C ASP A 180 -15.38 -16.45 7.69
N ALA A 181 -16.12 -15.57 8.36
CA ALA A 181 -17.49 -15.83 8.79
C ALA A 181 -18.45 -16.05 7.60
N LEU A 182 -18.31 -15.28 6.52
CA LEU A 182 -19.06 -15.46 5.28
C LEU A 182 -18.82 -16.86 4.69
N ILE A 183 -17.56 -17.27 4.54
CA ILE A 183 -17.19 -18.56 3.97
C ILE A 183 -17.67 -19.71 4.85
N ALA A 184 -17.53 -19.59 6.17
CA ALA A 184 -18.08 -20.56 7.12
C ALA A 184 -19.61 -20.68 6.98
N GLY A 185 -20.32 -19.55 6.89
CA GLY A 185 -21.76 -19.50 6.68
C GLY A 185 -22.23 -20.15 5.37
N LEU A 186 -21.46 -19.97 4.29
CA LEU A 186 -21.70 -20.67 3.01
C LEU A 186 -21.53 -22.18 3.17
N ALA A 187 -20.47 -22.62 3.83
CA ALA A 187 -20.16 -24.03 4.01
C ALA A 187 -21.22 -24.79 4.83
N VAL A 188 -21.83 -24.14 5.84
CA VAL A 188 -22.91 -24.74 6.65
C VAL A 188 -24.32 -24.47 6.11
N GLY A 189 -24.45 -23.81 4.95
CA GLY A 189 -25.73 -23.51 4.32
C GLY A 189 -26.57 -22.42 5.02
N LEU A 190 -25.97 -21.67 5.95
CA LEU A 190 -26.63 -20.50 6.58
C LEU A 190 -26.67 -19.28 5.64
N ILE A 191 -25.75 -19.24 4.68
CA ILE A 191 -25.67 -18.22 3.64
C ILE A 191 -25.75 -18.95 2.30
N SER A 192 -26.62 -18.49 1.40
CA SER A 192 -26.86 -19.17 0.12
C SER A 192 -25.92 -18.72 -1.00
N ASP A 193 -25.43 -17.47 -0.94
CA ASP A 193 -24.55 -16.89 -1.96
C ASP A 193 -23.55 -15.92 -1.32
N HIS A 194 -22.27 -16.01 -1.70
CA HIS A 194 -21.21 -15.11 -1.27
C HIS A 194 -21.50 -13.64 -1.59
N LYS A 195 -22.37 -13.37 -2.58
CA LYS A 195 -22.83 -12.01 -2.92
C LYS A 195 -23.54 -11.29 -1.77
N ALA A 196 -24.04 -12.03 -0.77
CA ALA A 196 -24.64 -11.47 0.45
C ALA A 196 -23.72 -10.48 1.18
N ILE A 197 -22.40 -10.61 1.02
CA ILE A 197 -21.41 -9.67 1.58
C ILE A 197 -21.62 -8.23 1.13
N SER A 198 -22.20 -8.02 -0.06
CA SER A 198 -22.48 -6.69 -0.61
C SER A 198 -23.52 -5.95 0.24
N ASP A 199 -24.44 -6.68 0.86
CA ASP A 199 -25.45 -6.12 1.76
C ASP A 199 -24.88 -5.81 3.14
N TRP A 200 -23.71 -6.34 3.49
CA TRP A 200 -23.05 -6.06 4.77
C TRP A 200 -22.16 -4.81 4.68
N ILE A 201 -21.66 -4.51 3.49
CA ILE A 201 -20.75 -3.40 3.20
C ILE A 201 -21.51 -2.30 2.45
N ARG A 202 -22.40 -1.60 3.14
CA ARG A 202 -23.32 -0.64 2.52
C ARG A 202 -22.75 0.76 2.39
N GLU A 203 -21.99 1.20 3.38
CA GLU A 203 -21.52 2.57 3.44
C GLU A 203 -20.04 2.64 3.12
N VAL A 204 -19.66 3.59 2.26
CA VAL A 204 -18.27 3.82 1.85
C VAL A 204 -17.98 5.32 1.87
N HIS A 205 -16.82 5.69 2.37
CA HIS A 205 -16.23 7.00 2.11
C HIS A 205 -15.47 6.96 0.79
N VAL A 206 -15.58 8.00 -0.02
CA VAL A 206 -14.99 8.06 -1.37
C VAL A 206 -14.00 9.20 -1.46
N PHE A 207 -12.73 8.87 -1.67
CA PHE A 207 -11.66 9.83 -1.94
C PHE A 207 -11.44 9.88 -3.45
N LYS A 208 -11.62 11.04 -4.06
CA LYS A 208 -11.44 11.24 -5.51
C LYS A 208 -10.05 11.83 -5.78
N PRO A 209 -9.36 11.40 -6.85
CA PRO A 209 -8.08 11.98 -7.21
C PRO A 209 -8.23 13.47 -7.55
N CYS A 210 -7.35 14.29 -7.01
CA CYS A 210 -7.16 15.67 -7.42
C CYS A 210 -6.21 15.72 -8.62
N LYS A 211 -6.66 16.34 -9.73
CA LYS A 211 -5.93 16.34 -11.01
C LYS A 211 -4.51 16.92 -10.88
N ASP A 212 -4.38 18.11 -10.31
CA ASP A 212 -3.09 18.81 -10.21
C ASP A 212 -2.10 18.03 -9.33
N THR A 213 -2.61 17.43 -8.24
CA THR A 213 -1.83 16.58 -7.35
C THR A 213 -1.41 15.26 -8.04
N HIS A 214 -2.29 14.66 -8.84
CA HIS A 214 -2.00 13.46 -9.61
C HIS A 214 -0.92 13.69 -10.68
N GLU A 215 -0.94 14.83 -11.36
CA GLU A 215 0.09 15.20 -12.33
C GLU A 215 1.47 15.33 -11.65
N ARG A 216 1.52 15.99 -10.48
CA ARG A 216 2.74 16.07 -9.66
C ARG A 216 3.23 14.68 -9.25
N TYR A 217 2.35 13.84 -8.72
CA TYR A 217 2.72 12.49 -8.33
C TYR A 217 3.11 11.60 -9.49
N THR A 218 2.59 11.84 -10.70
CA THR A 218 3.01 11.13 -11.90
C THR A 218 4.47 11.43 -12.26
N ALA A 219 4.91 12.69 -12.13
CA ALA A 219 6.32 13.04 -12.31
C ALA A 219 7.20 12.37 -11.25
N LEU A 220 6.80 12.43 -9.97
CA LEU A 220 7.54 11.80 -8.86
C LEU A 220 7.57 10.28 -8.96
N TYR A 221 6.48 9.66 -9.41
CA TYR A 221 6.41 8.23 -9.66
C TYR A 221 7.38 7.78 -10.75
N GLY A 222 7.57 8.58 -11.81
CA GLY A 222 8.61 8.34 -12.81
C GLY A 222 10.01 8.31 -12.18
N LEU A 223 10.30 9.26 -11.29
CA LEU A 223 11.56 9.28 -10.53
C LEU A 223 11.68 8.09 -9.58
N TYR A 224 10.62 7.70 -8.88
CA TYR A 224 10.56 6.52 -8.01
C TYR A 224 10.95 5.24 -8.78
N ARG A 225 10.35 5.03 -9.96
CA ARG A 225 10.63 3.88 -10.81
C ARG A 225 12.07 3.86 -11.30
N ARG A 226 12.59 5.03 -11.70
CA ARG A 226 13.97 5.20 -12.16
C ARG A 226 14.98 4.97 -11.04
N LEU A 227 14.72 5.54 -9.86
CA LEU A 227 15.63 5.48 -8.71
C LEU A 227 16.01 4.05 -8.37
N TYR A 228 15.03 3.14 -8.28
CA TYR A 228 15.30 1.73 -8.00
C TYR A 228 16.27 1.12 -9.03
N GLU A 229 16.04 1.33 -10.32
CA GLU A 229 16.90 0.78 -11.37
C GLU A 229 18.34 1.33 -11.29
N GLU A 230 18.49 2.60 -10.92
CA GLU A 230 19.81 3.25 -10.84
C GLU A 230 20.65 2.80 -9.64
N ILE A 231 20.02 2.44 -8.52
CA ILE A 231 20.75 2.08 -7.29
C ILE A 231 20.66 0.61 -6.92
N ARG A 232 19.95 -0.22 -7.70
CA ARG A 232 19.79 -1.66 -7.47
C ARG A 232 21.12 -2.36 -7.23
N ASP A 233 22.10 -2.14 -8.10
CA ASP A 233 23.39 -2.86 -8.02
C ASP A 233 24.16 -2.47 -6.75
N VAL A 234 24.04 -1.22 -6.31
CA VAL A 234 24.59 -0.75 -5.03
C VAL A 234 23.86 -1.40 -3.86
N MET A 235 22.52 -1.51 -3.90
CA MET A 235 21.76 -2.23 -2.88
C MET A 235 22.23 -3.68 -2.76
N HIS A 236 22.41 -4.36 -3.90
CA HIS A 236 22.83 -5.77 -3.92
C HIS A 236 24.23 -5.94 -3.37
N ALA A 237 25.17 -5.07 -3.75
CA ALA A 237 26.53 -5.07 -3.21
C ALA A 237 26.54 -4.83 -1.69
N LEU A 238 25.70 -3.93 -1.17
CA LEU A 238 25.56 -3.74 0.28
C LEU A 238 25.09 -5.00 1.01
N VAL A 239 24.15 -5.75 0.42
CA VAL A 239 23.69 -7.03 0.99
C VAL A 239 24.80 -8.08 0.98
N GLU A 240 25.59 -8.14 -0.10
CA GLU A 240 26.73 -9.06 -0.21
C GLU A 240 27.82 -8.75 0.82
N LEU A 241 28.12 -7.47 1.05
CA LEU A 241 29.05 -7.06 2.09
C LEU A 241 28.54 -7.38 3.50
N GLN A 242 27.23 -7.37 3.74
CA GLN A 242 26.65 -7.81 5.02
C GLN A 242 26.77 -9.32 5.23
N GLY A 243 26.67 -10.11 4.17
CA GLY A 243 26.78 -11.58 4.21
C GLY A 243 28.23 -12.09 4.18
N GLY A 244 29.21 -11.19 4.05
CA GLY A 244 30.63 -11.49 3.90
C GLY A 244 31.43 -11.51 5.21
N GLU A 245 30.84 -11.92 6.34
CA GLU A 245 31.56 -12.36 7.54
C GLU A 245 30.70 -13.43 8.25
N GLY A 246 31.06 -14.71 8.07
CA GLY A 246 30.38 -15.87 8.66
C GLY A 246 30.78 -17.19 8.00
#